data_AF-A0A975VMV9-F1
#
_entry.id   AF-A0A975VMV9-F1
#
_cell.length_a   1.000
_cell.length_b   1.000
_cell.length_c   1.000
_cell.angle_alpha   90.00
_cell.angle_beta   90.00
_cell.angle_gamma   90.00
#
_symmetry.space_group_name_H-M   'P 1'
#
loop_
_entity.id
_entity.type
_entity.pdbx_description
1 polymer ?
#
loop_
_entity_poly.entity_id
_entity_poly.type
_entity_poly.pdbx_seq_one_letter_code
_entity_poly.pdbx_strand_id
1 'polypeptide(L)' 'MSTEQAAALTAEALRLRERADAVRVRLASEADRRQRFRYYEQLRLIGDDLRPLEAQLRDAGRLA' A
#
# COMPACT_ATOMS: atom_id res chain seq x y z
N MET A 1 4.08 20.89 -4.85
CA MET A 1 4.92 19.69 -4.72
C MET A 1 6.02 19.74 -5.76
N SER A 2 7.29 19.54 -5.38
CA SER A 2 8.38 19.46 -6.35
C SER A 2 8.35 18.13 -7.12
N THR A 3 9.00 18.06 -8.29
CA THR A 3 9.10 16.81 -9.05
C THR A 3 9.82 15.71 -8.26
N GLU A 4 10.83 16.07 -7.48
CA GLU A 4 11.57 15.13 -6.63
C GLU A 4 10.69 14.57 -5.49
N GLN A 5 9.92 15.44 -4.83
CA GLN A 5 8.94 15.02 -3.81
C GLN A 5 7.88 14.11 -4.41
N ALA A 6 7.36 14.44 -5.60
CA ALA A 6 6.40 13.62 -6.32
C ALA A 6 6.96 12.22 -6.62
N ALA A 7 8.21 12.15 -7.08
CA ALA A 7 8.89 10.90 -7.39
C ALA A 7 9.09 10.06 -6.13
N ALA A 8 9.51 10.67 -5.02
CA ALA A 8 9.70 9.99 -3.75
C ALA A 8 8.39 9.39 -3.21
N LEU A 9 7.30 10.17 -3.19
CA LEU A 9 5.98 9.69 -2.77
C LEU A 9 5.44 8.58 -3.69
N THR A 10 5.66 8.71 -5.00
CA THR A 10 5.28 7.66 -5.97
C THR A 10 6.04 6.36 -5.72
N ALA A 11 7.36 6.45 -5.50
CA ALA A 11 8.20 5.29 -5.20
C ALA A 11 7.82 4.64 -3.86
N GLU A 12 7.40 5.42 -2.86
CA GLU A 12 6.88 4.89 -1.60
C GLU A 12 5.52 4.22 -1.75
N ALA A 13 4.59 4.84 -2.48
CA ALA A 13 3.29 4.24 -2.79
C ALA A 13 3.44 2.91 -3.55
N LEU A 14 4.37 2.84 -4.51
CA LEU A 14 4.69 1.60 -5.23
C LEU A 14 5.21 0.51 -4.29
N ARG A 15 6.16 0.83 -3.40
CA ARG A 15 6.68 -0.13 -2.41
C ARG A 15 5.59 -0.66 -1.48
N LEU A 16 4.65 0.18 -1.04
CA LEU A 16 3.51 -0.24 -0.22
C LEU A 16 2.56 -1.15 -1.01
N ARG A 17 2.28 -0.85 -2.28
CA ARG A 17 1.46 -1.70 -3.15
C ARG A 17 2.09 -3.08 -3.37
N GLU A 18 3.39 -3.13 -3.67
CA GLU A 18 4.13 -4.39 -3.80
C GLU A 18 4.09 -5.23 -2.51
N ARG A 19 4.25 -4.56 -1.35
CA ARG A 19 4.11 -5.23 -0.05
C ARG A 19 2.69 -5.76 0.18
N ALA A 20 1.66 -5.00 -0.19
CA ALA A 20 0.27 -5.46 -0.09
C ALA A 20 0.04 -6.68 -0.98
N ASP A 21 0.57 -6.69 -2.20
CA ASP A 21 0.44 -7.83 -3.11
C ASP A 21 1.14 -9.08 -2.58
N ALA A 22 2.34 -8.93 -2.00
CA ALA A 22 3.02 -10.04 -1.33
C ALA A 22 2.19 -10.62 -0.16
N VAL A 23 1.49 -9.78 0.61
CA VAL A 23 0.58 -10.23 1.67
C VAL A 23 -0.65 -10.92 1.08
N ARG A 24 -1.25 -10.39 0.00
CA ARG A 24 -2.39 -11.01 -0.69
C ARG A 24 -2.05 -12.40 -1.23
N VAL A 25 -0.87 -12.57 -1.80
CA VAL A 25 -0.38 -13.89 -2.27
C VAL A 25 -0.30 -14.89 -1.12
N ARG A 26 0.29 -14.50 0.02
CA ARG A 26 0.36 -15.36 1.21
C ARG A 26 -1.03 -15.70 1.77
N LEU A 27 -1.90 -14.71 1.85
CA LEU A 27 -3.27 -14.86 2.33
C LEU A 27 -4.10 -15.82 1.45
N ALA A 28 -3.88 -15.82 0.13
CA ALA A 28 -4.60 -16.69 -0.81
C ALA A 28 -4.36 -18.18 -0.53
N SER A 29 -3.16 -18.54 -0.08
CA SER A 29 -2.80 -19.92 0.28
C SER A 29 -2.98 -20.26 1.77
N GLU A 30 -3.34 -19.30 2.62
CA GLU A 30 -3.41 -19.50 4.07
C GLU A 30 -4.75 -20.12 4.51
N ALA A 31 -4.66 -21.27 5.18
CA ALA A 31 -5.81 -22.02 5.70
C ALA A 31 -6.07 -21.71 7.19
N ASP A 32 -5.04 -21.33 7.96
CA ASP A 32 -5.20 -21.03 9.38
C ASP A 32 -5.92 -19.70 9.58
N ARG A 33 -7.10 -19.75 10.23
CA ARG A 33 -7.95 -18.58 10.44
C ARG A 33 -7.26 -17.46 11.23
N ARG A 34 -6.45 -17.79 12.24
CA ARG A 34 -5.73 -16.78 13.05
C ARG A 34 -4.65 -16.11 12.21
N GLN A 35 -3.96 -16.87 11.37
CA GLN A 35 -2.93 -16.36 10.47
C GLN A 35 -3.53 -15.50 9.36
N ARG A 36 -4.69 -15.89 8.80
CA ARG A 36 -5.47 -15.04 7.88
C ARG A 36 -5.84 -13.69 8.52
N PHE A 37 -6.28 -13.70 9.78
CA PHE A 37 -6.61 -12.47 10.50
C PHE A 37 -5.39 -11.54 10.62
N ARG A 38 -4.20 -12.10 10.91
CA ARG A 38 -2.96 -11.31 10.93
C ARG A 38 -2.63 -10.70 9.56
N TYR A 39 -2.85 -11.43 8.47
CA TYR A 39 -2.66 -10.87 7.12
C TYR A 39 -3.67 -9.76 6.79
N TYR A 40 -4.93 -9.88 7.22
CA TYR A 40 -5.90 -8.80 7.07
C TYR A 40 -5.48 -7.55 7.85
N GLU A 41 -5.01 -7.70 9.08
CA GLU A 41 -4.46 -6.56 9.84
C GLU A 41 -3.24 -5.94 9.16
N GLN A 42 -2.34 -6.74 8.58
CA GLN A 42 -1.21 -6.23 7.80
C GLN A 42 -1.68 -5.45 6.57
N LEU A 43 -2.67 -5.95 5.83
CA LEU A 43 -3.25 -5.23 4.68
C LEU A 43 -3.92 -3.93 5.10
N ARG A 44 -4.61 -3.91 6.25
CA ARG A 44 -5.22 -2.71 6.81
C ARG A 44 -4.16 -1.65 7.10
N LEU A 45 -3.08 -2.01 7.80
CA LEU A 45 -1.98 -1.10 8.10
C LEU A 45 -1.32 -0.54 6.83
N ILE A 46 -1.05 -1.39 5.83
CA ILE A 46 -0.51 -0.94 4.55
C ILE A 46 -1.47 0.03 3.85
N GLY A 47 -2.79 -0.23 3.91
CA GLY A 47 -3.80 0.68 3.37
C GLY A 47 -3.89 2.01 4.15
N ASP A 48 -3.72 1.97 5.47
CA ASP A 48 -3.66 3.17 6.31
C ASP A 48 -2.48 4.06 5.93
N ASP A 49 -1.32 3.46 5.62
CA ASP A 49 -0.12 4.17 5.15
C ASP A 49 -0.23 4.64 3.69
N LEU A 50 -0.85 3.84 2.81
CA LEU A 50 -0.92 4.12 1.37
C LEU A 50 -1.92 5.23 1.01
N ARG A 51 -3.10 5.24 1.64
CA ARG A 51 -4.18 6.21 1.33
C ARG A 51 -3.73 7.68 1.41
N PRO A 52 -3.00 8.16 2.43
CA PRO A 52 -2.57 9.54 2.47
C PRO A 52 -1.56 9.88 1.36
N LEU A 53 -0.70 8.94 0.96
CA LEU A 53 0.24 9.15 -0.15
C LEU A 53 -0.51 9.26 -1.48
N GLU A 54 -1.47 8.38 -1.73
CA GLU A 54 -2.30 8.43 -2.93
C GLU A 54 -3.17 9.71 -2.99
N ALA A 55 -3.68 10.17 -1.85
CA ALA A 55 -4.41 11.43 -1.76
C ALA A 55 -3.50 12.62 -2.13
N GLN A 56 -2.30 12.71 -1.54
CA GLN A 56 -1.34 13.77 -1.87
C GLN A 56 -0.95 13.76 -3.35
N LEU A 57 -0.72 12.59 -3.92
CA LEU A 57 -0.39 12.44 -5.34
C LEU A 57 -1.57 12.83 -6.24
N ARG A 58 -2.80 12.47 -5.88
CA ARG A 58 -4.02 12.86 -6.61
C ARG A 58 -4.26 14.36 -6.56
N ASP A 59 -4.18 14.96 -5.37
CA ASP A 59 -4.38 16.41 -5.17
C ASP A 59 -3.34 17.23 -5.95
N ALA A 60 -2.14 16.68 -6.15
CA ALA A 60 -1.09 17.28 -6.96
C ALA A 60 -1.20 16.99 -8.48
N GLY A 61 -2.25 16.30 -8.94
CA GLY A 61 -2.43 15.93 -10.34
C GLY A 61 -1.39 14.91 -10.85
N ARG A 62 -0.81 14.10 -9.95
CA ARG A 62 0.23 13.10 -10.26
C ARG A 62 -0.28 11.67 -10.28
N LEU A 63 -1.52 11.44 -9.86
CA LEU A 63 -2.24 10.18 -10.05
C LEU A 63 -3.43 10.43 -10.98
N ALA A 64 -3.58 9.60 -12.01
CA ALA A 64 -4.74 9.60 -12.92
C ALA A 64 -5.98 9.00 -12.25
#